data_AF-A0A1V5CUL5-F1
#
_entry.id   AF-A0A1V5CUL5-F1
#
_cell.length_a   1.000
_cell.length_b   1.000
_cell.length_c   1.000
_cell.angle_alpha   90.00
_cell.angle_beta   90.00
_cell.angle_gamma   90.00
#
_symmetry.space_group_name_H-M   'P 1'
#
loop_
_entity.id
_entity.type
_entity.pdbx_description
1 polymer ?
#
loop_
_entity_poly.entity_id
_entity_poly.type
_entity_poly.pdbx_seq_one_letter_code
_entity_poly.pdbx_strand_id
1 'polypeptide(L)'
;MGKLVIAIGSKENVVEDIHALAKRLISEPELLIVTGKDIRNAVIGQASNMFPDERRVLAIIDPERGCIEELKAQLDVLKEKIFIVLYSFDRESGLHQVIEGEQVVLEQDKEKRIREQVLSVVRSYGKTMTKEGFALLKERIKDESILGSELLKLVDYVGDRKEIGSKDVRAIVTETHEESFLRLFEAFAAFDRQKMIGIFENLLENGEDILAIQSYLVNQIRLLLQAKDMEEVFRAAGQGFPLFKKTFLKWKEGLDLDAAERKRYLPYKHPYYAFQLSQTSQKMSKRDLIAFLDMLAGFDVNVKRGTKYGRTHLEYGLLRK
;
A
#
# COMPACT_ATOMS: atom_id res chain seq x y z
N MET A 1 27.11 -24.45 -1.43
CA MET A 1 27.19 -23.01 -1.76
C MET A 1 26.29 -22.31 -0.78
N GLY A 2 26.85 -21.42 0.04
CA GLY A 2 26.14 -20.81 1.17
C GLY A 2 24.87 -20.08 0.73
N LYS A 3 23.77 -20.29 1.45
CA LYS A 3 22.46 -19.70 1.18
C LYS A 3 22.33 -18.28 1.76
N LEU A 4 23.41 -17.49 1.74
CA LEU A 4 23.46 -16.15 2.36
C LEU A 4 23.60 -15.07 1.30
N VAL A 5 22.69 -14.10 1.33
CA VAL A 5 22.69 -12.90 0.48
C VAL A 5 22.90 -11.67 1.35
N ILE A 6 23.81 -10.79 0.93
CA ILE A 6 23.99 -9.45 1.48
C ILE A 6 23.36 -8.47 0.50
N ALA A 7 22.15 -8.04 0.81
CA ALA A 7 21.37 -7.12 0.01
C ALA A 7 21.61 -5.68 0.47
N ILE A 8 21.86 -4.77 -0.48
CA ILE A 8 21.95 -3.34 -0.20
C ILE A 8 20.81 -2.63 -0.92
N GLY A 9 19.93 -1.99 -0.15
CA GLY A 9 18.72 -1.34 -0.66
C GLY A 9 18.33 -0.11 0.15
N SER A 10 17.08 0.35 0.01
CA SER A 10 16.58 1.53 0.72
C SER A 10 15.61 1.15 1.85
N LYS A 11 15.36 2.08 2.77
CA LYS A 11 14.48 1.86 3.93
C LYS A 11 13.01 1.78 3.54
N GLU A 12 12.64 2.42 2.44
CA GLU A 12 11.27 2.49 1.94
C GLU A 12 10.82 1.21 1.25
N ASN A 13 11.76 0.36 0.83
CA ASN A 13 11.51 -0.80 -0.04
C ASN A 13 11.85 -2.15 0.60
N VAL A 14 12.13 -2.16 1.91
CA VAL A 14 12.67 -3.32 2.63
C VAL A 14 11.81 -4.56 2.44
N VAL A 15 10.49 -4.40 2.54
CA VAL A 15 9.56 -5.54 2.51
C VAL A 15 9.49 -6.11 1.10
N GLU A 16 9.35 -5.24 0.09
CA GLU A 16 9.28 -5.60 -1.32
C GLU A 16 10.56 -6.30 -1.77
N ASP A 17 11.71 -5.74 -1.42
CA ASP A 17 13.01 -6.24 -1.83
C ASP A 17 13.33 -7.59 -1.16
N ILE A 18 13.05 -7.74 0.14
CA ILE A 18 13.20 -9.03 0.85
C ILE A 18 12.27 -10.08 0.23
N HIS A 19 11.03 -9.72 -0.05
CA HIS A 19 10.05 -10.64 -0.62
C HIS A 19 10.46 -11.09 -2.04
N ALA A 20 10.97 -10.16 -2.85
CA ALA A 20 11.49 -10.45 -4.19
C ALA A 20 12.72 -11.36 -4.13
N LEU A 21 13.68 -11.08 -3.22
CA LEU A 21 14.87 -11.92 -3.02
C LEU A 21 14.48 -13.33 -2.57
N ALA A 22 13.56 -13.45 -1.61
CA ALA A 22 13.11 -14.73 -1.11
C ALA A 22 12.43 -15.57 -2.21
N LYS A 23 11.56 -14.96 -3.04
CA LYS A 23 10.88 -15.64 -4.15
C LYS A 23 11.81 -16.10 -5.27
N ARG A 24 12.96 -15.44 -5.46
CA ARG A 24 13.99 -15.91 -6.40
C ARG A 24 14.66 -17.20 -5.94
N LEU A 25 14.68 -17.44 -4.64
CA LEU A 25 15.36 -18.57 -4.01
C LEU A 25 14.40 -19.73 -3.74
N ILE A 26 13.16 -19.44 -3.37
CA ILE A 26 12.14 -20.42 -2.95
C ILE A 26 10.78 -20.00 -3.51
N SER A 27 10.02 -20.94 -4.11
CA SER A 27 8.71 -20.66 -4.72
C SER A 27 7.67 -20.12 -3.70
N GLU A 28 7.68 -20.66 -2.48
CA GLU A 28 6.79 -20.28 -1.38
C GLU A 28 7.60 -20.09 -0.08
N PRO A 29 8.24 -18.93 0.11
CA PRO A 29 9.11 -18.70 1.26
C PRO A 29 8.30 -18.39 2.53
N GLU A 30 8.71 -18.98 3.66
CA GLU A 30 8.26 -18.55 5.00
C GLU A 30 9.23 -17.49 5.52
N LEU A 31 8.83 -16.22 5.48
CA LEU A 31 9.68 -15.09 5.87
C LEU A 31 9.68 -14.88 7.39
N LEU A 32 10.87 -14.91 8.00
CA LEU A 32 11.11 -14.43 9.35
C LEU A 32 11.96 -13.15 9.27
N ILE A 33 11.31 -12.00 9.44
CA ILE A 33 11.95 -10.69 9.35
C ILE A 33 12.28 -10.19 10.76
N VAL A 34 13.54 -9.83 11.01
CA VAL A 34 14.03 -9.38 12.31
C VAL A 34 14.88 -8.12 12.19
N THR A 35 14.84 -7.26 13.21
CA THR A 35 15.61 -6.00 13.24
C THR A 35 15.98 -5.62 14.67
N GLY A 36 17.02 -4.80 14.82
CA GLY A 36 17.45 -4.26 16.11
C GLY A 36 17.79 -5.33 17.15
N LYS A 37 17.24 -5.20 18.36
CA LYS A 37 17.62 -6.02 19.52
C LYS A 37 17.20 -7.49 19.40
N ASP A 38 16.23 -7.81 18.54
CA ASP A 38 15.71 -9.17 18.39
C ASP A 38 16.59 -10.06 17.50
N ILE A 39 17.53 -9.48 16.75
CA ILE A 39 18.42 -10.19 15.81
C ILE A 39 19.15 -11.34 16.53
N ARG A 40 19.78 -11.04 17.68
CA ARG A 40 20.56 -12.02 18.44
C ARG A 40 19.72 -13.23 18.85
N ASN A 41 18.54 -12.98 19.42
CA ASN A 41 17.65 -14.04 19.90
C ASN A 41 17.12 -14.89 18.72
N ALA A 42 16.76 -14.24 17.62
CA ALA A 42 16.25 -14.94 16.44
C ALA A 42 17.32 -15.83 15.78
N VAL A 43 18.54 -15.31 15.59
CA VAL A 43 19.65 -16.07 15.00
C VAL A 43 20.00 -17.28 15.88
N ILE A 44 20.16 -17.09 17.19
CA ILE A 44 20.46 -18.19 18.12
C ILE A 44 19.33 -19.24 18.13
N GLY A 45 18.08 -18.78 18.15
CA GLY A 45 16.90 -19.63 18.14
C GLY A 45 16.81 -20.50 16.87
N GLN A 46 17.03 -19.90 15.70
CA GLN A 46 17.05 -20.67 14.44
C GLN A 46 18.27 -21.60 14.37
N ALA A 47 19.46 -21.16 14.83
CA ALA A 47 20.67 -21.97 14.76
C ALA A 47 20.58 -23.25 15.61
N SER A 48 19.88 -23.15 16.74
CA SER A 48 19.64 -24.26 17.68
C SER A 48 18.56 -25.23 17.19
N ASN A 49 17.81 -24.89 16.13
CA ASN A 49 16.81 -25.79 15.57
C ASN A 49 17.50 -26.97 14.83
N MET A 50 17.20 -28.19 15.27
CA MET A 50 17.70 -29.42 14.63
C MET A 50 17.00 -29.72 13.31
N PHE A 51 15.75 -29.27 13.15
CA PHE A 51 14.92 -29.52 11.97
C PHE A 51 14.40 -28.18 11.41
N PRO A 52 15.27 -27.41 10.74
CA PRO A 52 14.85 -26.18 10.08
C PRO A 52 13.93 -26.49 8.91
N ASP A 53 12.92 -25.66 8.72
CA ASP A 53 12.10 -25.68 7.50
C ASP A 53 12.94 -25.14 6.33
N GLU A 54 13.12 -25.95 5.28
CA GLU A 54 13.89 -25.57 4.10
C GLU A 54 13.27 -24.39 3.34
N ARG A 55 11.97 -24.11 3.56
CA ARG A 55 11.25 -22.97 2.98
C ARG A 55 11.48 -21.67 3.76
N ARG A 56 12.11 -21.74 4.94
CA ARG A 56 12.31 -20.58 5.80
C ARG A 56 13.41 -19.68 5.27
N VAL A 57 13.13 -18.39 5.27
CA VAL A 57 14.09 -17.33 4.94
C VAL A 57 14.20 -16.39 6.14
N LEU A 58 15.39 -16.33 6.73
CA LEU A 58 15.68 -15.38 7.81
C LEU A 58 16.19 -14.07 7.19
N ALA A 59 15.41 -13.00 7.30
CA ALA A 59 15.79 -11.69 6.82
C ALA A 59 16.14 -10.77 8.00
N ILE A 60 17.37 -10.27 8.03
CA ILE A 60 17.91 -9.40 9.07
C ILE A 60 18.03 -7.99 8.50
N ILE A 61 17.28 -7.05 9.05
CA ILE A 61 17.23 -5.66 8.57
C ILE A 61 18.20 -4.78 9.35
N ASP A 62 19.07 -4.12 8.59
CA ASP A 62 20.07 -3.12 8.99
C ASP A 62 20.90 -3.54 10.21
N PRO A 63 21.55 -4.72 10.17
CA PRO A 63 22.32 -5.18 11.30
C PRO A 63 23.60 -4.37 11.47
N GLU A 64 23.91 -4.00 12.72
CA GLU A 64 25.22 -3.44 13.06
C GLU A 64 26.33 -4.46 12.79
N ARG A 65 27.45 -4.01 12.24
CA ARG A 65 28.62 -4.85 11.94
C ARG A 65 29.07 -5.69 13.14
N GLY A 66 29.17 -5.08 14.32
CA GLY A 66 29.57 -5.76 15.55
C GLY A 66 28.61 -6.90 15.94
N CYS A 67 27.31 -6.75 15.68
CA CYS A 67 26.32 -7.80 15.94
C CYS A 67 26.54 -9.02 15.03
N ILE A 68 26.88 -8.80 13.75
CA ILE A 68 27.18 -9.89 12.82
C ILE A 68 28.53 -10.56 13.13
N GLU A 69 29.52 -9.80 13.59
CA GLU A 69 30.81 -10.35 14.04
C GLU A 69 30.64 -11.31 15.22
N GLU A 70 29.82 -10.93 16.21
CA GLU A 70 29.50 -11.80 17.36
C GLU A 70 28.70 -13.06 16.97
N LEU A 71 27.83 -12.95 15.97
CA LEU A 71 26.93 -14.02 15.53
C LEU A 71 27.48 -14.86 14.38
N LYS A 72 28.72 -14.60 13.95
CA LYS A 72 29.32 -15.20 12.75
C LYS A 72 29.25 -16.73 12.76
N ALA A 73 29.64 -17.36 13.87
CA ALA A 73 29.66 -18.82 13.98
C ALA A 73 28.26 -19.43 13.81
N GLN A 74 27.23 -18.80 14.39
CA GLN A 74 25.85 -19.25 14.29
C GLN A 74 25.31 -19.05 12.86
N LEU A 75 25.62 -17.92 12.24
CA LEU A 75 25.23 -17.62 10.85
C LEU A 75 25.92 -18.56 9.84
N ASP A 76 27.19 -18.91 10.06
CA ASP A 76 27.91 -19.87 9.23
C ASP A 76 27.32 -21.28 9.30
N VAL A 77 26.78 -21.69 10.46
CA VAL A 77 26.03 -22.96 10.57
C VAL A 77 24.65 -22.83 9.93
N LEU A 78 23.98 -21.70 10.10
CA LEU A 78 22.63 -21.48 9.59
C LEU A 78 22.57 -21.38 8.08
N LYS A 79 23.55 -20.76 7.42
CA LYS A 79 23.56 -20.57 5.96
C LYS A 79 23.69 -21.88 5.17
N GLU A 80 24.09 -22.97 5.84
CA GLU A 80 24.08 -24.33 5.26
C GLU A 80 22.68 -24.98 5.37
N LYS A 81 21.82 -24.49 6.27
CA LYS A 81 20.50 -25.04 6.55
C LYS A 81 19.38 -24.27 5.85
N ILE A 82 19.31 -22.96 6.08
CA ILE A 82 18.24 -22.07 5.59
C ILE A 82 18.81 -20.93 4.76
N PHE A 83 17.95 -20.22 4.04
CA PHE A 83 18.33 -18.98 3.36
C PHE A 83 18.36 -17.81 4.33
N ILE A 84 19.41 -17.00 4.23
CA ILE A 84 19.62 -15.80 5.06
C ILE A 84 19.77 -14.59 4.14
N VAL A 85 19.01 -13.53 4.43
CA VAL A 85 19.12 -12.24 3.77
C VAL A 85 19.57 -11.21 4.79
N LEU A 86 20.79 -10.69 4.64
CA LEU A 86 21.27 -9.53 5.38
C LEU A 86 20.96 -8.29 4.56
N TYR A 87 19.99 -7.48 4.98
CA TYR A 87 19.56 -6.29 4.26
C TYR A 87 20.15 -5.04 4.91
N SER A 88 21.03 -4.33 4.21
CA SER A 88 21.69 -3.11 4.69
C SER A 88 21.19 -1.86 3.94
N PHE A 89 21.04 -0.74 4.64
CA PHE A 89 20.82 0.56 4.00
C PHE A 89 22.12 1.22 3.54
N ASP A 90 23.24 0.80 4.14
CA ASP A 90 24.55 1.36 3.86
C ASP A 90 25.39 0.41 2.98
N ARG A 91 25.90 0.96 1.87
CA ARG A 91 26.85 0.27 0.97
C ARG A 91 28.19 0.04 1.63
N GLU A 92 28.58 0.88 2.58
CA GLU A 92 29.86 0.83 3.28
C GLU A 92 29.78 0.10 4.63
N SER A 93 28.66 -0.57 4.91
CA SER A 93 28.41 -1.35 6.14
C SER A 93 29.49 -2.40 6.45
N GLY A 94 30.28 -2.82 5.46
CA GLY A 94 31.40 -3.74 5.63
C GLY A 94 30.99 -5.18 5.99
N LEU A 95 29.69 -5.51 5.92
CA LEU A 95 29.17 -6.84 6.29
C LEU A 95 29.84 -7.99 5.52
N HIS A 96 30.17 -7.76 4.25
CA HIS A 96 30.87 -8.73 3.39
C HIS A 96 32.30 -9.05 3.84
N GLN A 97 32.92 -8.20 4.67
CA GLN A 97 34.23 -8.47 5.25
C GLN A 97 34.11 -9.43 6.44
N VAL A 98 32.94 -9.48 7.07
CA VAL A 98 32.67 -10.28 8.27
C VAL A 98 32.18 -11.67 7.89
N ILE A 99 31.22 -11.75 6.97
CA ILE A 99 30.57 -12.99 6.56
C ILE A 99 30.53 -13.13 5.04
N GLU A 100 30.80 -14.34 4.56
CA GLU A 100 30.77 -14.66 3.14
C GLU A 100 29.32 -14.85 2.66
N GLY A 101 28.96 -14.18 1.56
CA GLY A 101 27.66 -14.28 0.93
C GLY A 101 27.62 -13.57 -0.43
N GLU A 102 26.59 -13.85 -1.21
CA GLU A 102 26.35 -13.17 -2.49
C GLU A 102 25.96 -11.71 -2.24
N GLN A 103 26.70 -10.76 -2.82
CA GLN A 103 26.33 -9.36 -2.74
C GLN A 103 25.34 -9.00 -3.84
N VAL A 104 24.21 -8.41 -3.43
CA VAL A 104 23.18 -7.92 -4.35
C VAL A 104 22.90 -6.46 -4.03
N VAL A 105 23.16 -5.59 -5.01
CA VAL A 105 22.76 -4.19 -4.93
C VAL A 105 21.40 -4.06 -5.62
N LEU A 106 20.41 -3.60 -4.87
CA LEU A 106 19.04 -3.45 -5.35
C LEU A 106 18.85 -2.07 -5.99
N GLU A 107 18.03 -2.04 -7.04
CA GLU A 107 17.64 -0.79 -7.69
C GLU A 107 16.72 0.00 -6.75
N GLN A 108 17.11 1.25 -6.46
CA GLN A 108 16.40 2.12 -5.53
C GLN A 108 15.35 2.97 -6.25
N ASP A 109 15.53 3.17 -7.56
CA ASP A 109 14.53 3.83 -8.40
C ASP A 109 13.33 2.89 -8.60
N LYS A 110 12.22 3.25 -7.95
CA LYS A 110 10.95 2.51 -8.02
C LYS A 110 10.49 2.25 -9.45
N GLU A 111 10.65 3.21 -10.36
CA GLU A 111 10.20 3.06 -11.74
C GLU A 111 11.06 2.07 -12.52
N LYS A 112 12.38 2.15 -12.35
CA LYS A 112 13.28 1.16 -12.95
C LYS A 112 13.05 -0.24 -12.38
N ARG A 113 12.89 -0.38 -11.06
CA ARG A 113 12.63 -1.67 -10.42
C ARG A 113 11.36 -2.33 -10.96
N ILE A 114 10.23 -1.60 -10.95
CA ILE A 114 8.95 -2.10 -11.48
C ILE A 114 9.13 -2.54 -12.93
N ARG A 115 9.82 -1.72 -13.74
CA ARG A 115 10.07 -2.04 -15.15
C ARG A 115 10.89 -3.31 -15.32
N GLU A 116 11.96 -3.48 -14.56
CA GLU A 116 12.81 -4.67 -14.60
C GLU A 116 12.07 -5.92 -14.14
N GLN A 117 11.29 -5.81 -13.05
CA GLN A 117 10.47 -6.91 -12.55
C GLN A 117 9.41 -7.34 -13.57
N VAL A 118 8.70 -6.37 -14.17
CA VAL A 118 7.72 -6.65 -15.23
C VAL A 118 8.38 -7.35 -16.41
N LEU A 119 9.51 -6.83 -16.90
CA LEU A 119 10.22 -7.43 -18.03
C LEU A 119 10.76 -8.82 -17.69
N SER A 120 11.25 -9.03 -16.46
CA SER A 120 11.77 -10.31 -15.99
C SER A 120 10.68 -11.39 -16.00
N VAL A 121 9.53 -11.10 -15.37
CA VAL A 121 8.40 -12.05 -15.31
C VAL A 121 7.87 -12.33 -16.70
N VAL A 122 7.57 -11.30 -17.49
CA VAL A 122 6.98 -11.50 -18.82
C VAL A 122 7.93 -12.27 -19.75
N ARG A 123 9.25 -12.05 -19.65
CA ARG A 123 10.26 -12.83 -20.38
C ARG A 123 10.40 -14.27 -19.89
N SER A 124 10.27 -14.53 -18.59
CA SER A 124 10.36 -15.91 -18.07
C SER A 124 9.25 -16.82 -18.63
N TYR A 125 8.14 -16.23 -19.10
CA TYR A 125 7.06 -16.91 -19.81
C TYR A 125 7.11 -16.76 -21.34
N GLY A 126 8.23 -16.27 -21.90
CA GLY A 126 8.41 -16.11 -23.34
C GLY A 126 7.53 -15.04 -23.99
N LYS A 127 7.05 -14.06 -23.21
CA LYS A 127 6.16 -12.99 -23.65
C LYS A 127 6.86 -11.63 -23.70
N THR A 128 6.16 -10.63 -24.21
CA THR A 128 6.53 -9.21 -24.24
C THR A 128 5.35 -8.35 -23.79
N MET A 129 5.62 -7.10 -23.40
CA MET A 129 4.58 -6.13 -23.05
C MET A 129 4.77 -4.83 -23.83
N THR A 130 3.66 -4.30 -24.35
CA THR A 130 3.62 -3.00 -25.04
C THR A 130 3.90 -1.84 -24.07
N LYS A 131 4.36 -0.70 -24.59
CA LYS A 131 4.61 0.50 -23.78
C LYS A 131 3.33 1.01 -23.13
N GLU A 132 2.23 0.97 -23.88
CA GLU A 132 0.90 1.39 -23.44
C GLU A 132 0.35 0.43 -22.38
N GLY A 133 0.61 -0.88 -22.52
CA GLY A 133 0.27 -1.88 -21.50
C GLY A 133 1.03 -1.65 -20.19
N PHE A 134 2.33 -1.40 -20.27
CA PHE A 134 3.16 -1.09 -19.11
C PHE A 134 2.70 0.19 -18.41
N ALA A 135 2.43 1.26 -19.16
CA ALA A 135 1.97 2.52 -18.60
C ALA A 135 0.64 2.36 -17.84
N LEU A 136 -0.31 1.61 -18.41
CA LEU A 136 -1.59 1.34 -17.77
C LEU A 136 -1.44 0.42 -16.54
N LEU A 137 -0.56 -0.58 -16.60
CA LEU A 137 -0.27 -1.46 -15.47
C LEU A 137 0.29 -0.66 -14.29
N LYS A 138 1.24 0.24 -14.57
CA LYS A 138 1.84 1.15 -13.58
C LYS A 138 0.81 2.14 -13.01
N GLU A 139 -0.16 2.56 -13.82
CA GLU A 139 -1.25 3.42 -13.34
C GLU A 139 -2.11 2.69 -12.31
N ARG A 140 -2.47 1.43 -12.60
CA ARG A 140 -3.41 0.60 -11.82
C ARG A 140 -2.79 -0.12 -10.62
N ILE A 141 -1.48 -0.36 -10.62
CA ILE A 141 -0.78 -1.05 -9.54
C ILE A 141 0.03 -0.04 -8.73
N LYS A 142 -0.50 0.37 -7.58
CA LYS A 142 0.21 1.22 -6.60
C LYS A 142 1.03 0.41 -5.59
N ASP A 143 0.54 -0.78 -5.26
CA ASP A 143 1.19 -1.74 -4.37
C ASP A 143 2.02 -2.75 -5.17
N GLU A 144 3.33 -2.77 -4.94
CA GLU A 144 4.26 -3.65 -5.67
C GLU A 144 4.12 -5.12 -5.25
N SER A 145 3.54 -5.40 -4.07
CA SER A 145 3.38 -6.76 -3.56
C SER A 145 2.44 -7.60 -4.43
N ILE A 146 1.43 -6.97 -5.03
CA ILE A 146 0.46 -7.63 -5.93
C ILE A 146 0.94 -7.68 -7.39
N LEU A 147 1.99 -6.95 -7.74
CA LEU A 147 2.49 -6.87 -9.12
C LEU A 147 2.78 -8.26 -9.71
N GLY A 148 3.40 -9.13 -8.92
CA GLY A 148 3.70 -10.50 -9.34
C GLY A 148 2.45 -11.30 -9.68
N SER A 149 1.41 -11.26 -8.83
CA SER A 149 0.17 -12.00 -9.08
C SER A 149 -0.61 -11.43 -10.27
N GLU A 150 -0.66 -10.11 -10.44
CA GLU A 150 -1.34 -9.48 -11.58
C GLU A 150 -0.63 -9.81 -12.91
N LEU A 151 0.70 -9.85 -12.92
CA LEU A 151 1.48 -10.26 -14.08
C LEU A 151 1.22 -11.73 -14.46
N LEU A 152 1.11 -12.64 -13.49
CA LEU A 152 0.78 -14.04 -13.76
C LEU A 152 -0.61 -14.18 -14.38
N LYS A 153 -1.62 -13.48 -13.84
CA LYS A 153 -2.97 -13.45 -14.43
C LYS A 153 -2.94 -12.93 -15.87
N LEU A 154 -2.14 -11.91 -16.16
CA LEU A 154 -1.99 -11.38 -17.52
C LEU A 154 -1.33 -12.39 -18.46
N VAL A 155 -0.29 -13.07 -18.00
CA VAL A 155 0.37 -14.14 -18.75
C VAL A 155 -0.64 -15.24 -19.09
N ASP A 156 -1.43 -15.67 -18.11
CA ASP A 156 -2.43 -16.73 -18.27
C ASP A 156 -3.58 -16.30 -19.20
N TYR A 157 -4.11 -15.10 -19.02
CA TYR A 157 -5.20 -14.54 -19.83
C TYR A 157 -4.83 -14.42 -21.30
N VAL A 158 -3.60 -14.02 -21.59
CA VAL A 158 -3.11 -13.82 -22.96
C VAL A 158 -2.88 -15.16 -23.69
N GLY A 159 -2.79 -16.28 -22.96
CA GLY A 159 -2.70 -17.63 -23.51
C GLY A 159 -1.50 -17.79 -24.43
N ASP A 160 -1.69 -18.27 -25.66
CA ASP A 160 -0.60 -18.50 -26.62
C ASP A 160 -0.02 -17.21 -27.24
N ARG A 161 -0.70 -16.06 -27.09
CA ARG A 161 -0.20 -14.81 -27.67
C ARG A 161 1.09 -14.38 -26.95
N LYS A 162 2.03 -13.86 -27.73
CA LYS A 162 3.34 -13.42 -27.22
C LYS A 162 3.32 -12.03 -26.60
N GLU A 163 2.39 -11.17 -26.98
CA GLU A 163 2.38 -9.76 -26.58
C GLU A 163 1.19 -9.40 -25.70
N ILE A 164 1.50 -8.78 -24.55
CA ILE A 164 0.54 -8.22 -23.60
C ILE A 164 0.30 -6.74 -23.93
N GLY A 165 -0.92 -6.42 -24.34
CA GLY A 165 -1.36 -5.09 -24.74
C GLY A 165 -2.09 -4.33 -23.63
N SER A 166 -2.32 -3.02 -23.82
CA SER A 166 -3.13 -2.22 -22.91
C SER A 166 -4.59 -2.69 -22.79
N LYS A 167 -5.14 -3.37 -23.80
CA LYS A 167 -6.47 -4.00 -23.74
C LYS A 167 -6.50 -5.17 -22.75
N ASP A 168 -5.42 -5.96 -22.68
CA ASP A 168 -5.31 -7.11 -21.79
C ASP A 168 -5.17 -6.65 -20.34
N VAL A 169 -4.32 -5.65 -20.11
CA VAL A 169 -4.20 -4.97 -18.80
C VAL A 169 -5.54 -4.38 -18.37
N ARG A 170 -6.29 -3.79 -19.29
CA ARG A 170 -7.63 -3.26 -19.01
C ARG A 170 -8.60 -4.32 -18.51
N ALA A 171 -8.52 -5.53 -19.09
CA ALA A 171 -9.43 -6.63 -18.83
C ALA A 171 -9.12 -7.39 -17.53
N ILE A 172 -7.84 -7.50 -17.17
CA ILE A 172 -7.40 -8.34 -16.04
C ILE A 172 -7.09 -7.55 -14.78
N VAL A 173 -6.39 -6.43 -14.92
CA VAL A 173 -5.91 -5.69 -13.75
C VAL A 173 -7.01 -4.70 -13.38
N THR A 174 -7.90 -5.09 -12.48
CA THR A 174 -8.93 -4.20 -11.95
C THR A 174 -8.30 -3.09 -11.11
N GLU A 175 -8.85 -1.89 -11.20
CA GLU A 175 -8.53 -0.83 -10.25
C GLU A 175 -8.89 -1.34 -8.84
N THR A 176 -8.04 -1.10 -7.84
CA THR A 176 -8.37 -1.56 -6.48
C THR A 176 -9.59 -0.79 -5.98
N HIS A 177 -10.51 -1.48 -5.30
CA HIS A 177 -11.73 -0.88 -4.78
C HIS A 177 -11.46 0.43 -4.01
N GLU A 178 -10.44 0.41 -3.13
CA GLU A 178 -10.04 1.60 -2.36
C GLU A 178 -9.60 2.80 -3.23
N GLU A 179 -8.93 2.56 -4.35
CA GLU A 179 -8.50 3.61 -5.28
C GLU A 179 -9.69 4.22 -6.02
N SER A 180 -10.61 3.40 -6.53
CA SER A 180 -11.79 3.91 -7.25
C SER A 180 -12.71 4.73 -6.33
N PHE A 181 -12.88 4.32 -5.05
CA PHE A 181 -13.59 5.12 -4.05
C PHE A 181 -12.87 6.45 -3.74
N LEU A 182 -11.54 6.43 -3.61
CA LEU A 182 -10.77 7.66 -3.38
C LEU A 182 -10.88 8.63 -4.56
N ARG A 183 -10.75 8.13 -5.80
CA ARG A 183 -10.91 8.95 -7.02
C ARG A 183 -12.30 9.58 -7.11
N LEU A 184 -13.34 8.84 -6.71
CA LEU A 184 -14.71 9.37 -6.63
C LEU A 184 -14.77 10.55 -5.65
N PHE A 185 -14.18 10.38 -4.47
CA PHE A 185 -14.13 11.45 -3.46
C PHE A 185 -13.29 12.66 -3.92
N GLU A 186 -12.16 12.45 -4.58
CA GLU A 186 -11.34 13.54 -5.11
C GLU A 186 -12.10 14.35 -6.17
N ALA A 187 -12.81 13.67 -7.08
CA ALA A 187 -13.63 14.33 -8.08
C ALA A 187 -14.79 15.12 -7.43
N PHE A 188 -15.41 14.56 -6.40
CA PHE A 188 -16.41 15.25 -5.57
C PHE A 188 -15.83 16.50 -4.91
N ALA A 189 -14.69 16.38 -4.23
CA ALA A 189 -14.00 17.46 -3.54
C ALA A 189 -13.50 18.57 -4.48
N ALA A 190 -13.20 18.24 -5.73
CA ALA A 190 -12.85 19.18 -6.78
C ALA A 190 -14.07 19.86 -7.43
N PHE A 191 -15.29 19.49 -7.04
CA PHE A 191 -16.54 19.90 -7.70
C PHE A 191 -16.58 19.54 -9.20
N ASP A 192 -15.81 18.54 -9.63
CA ASP A 192 -15.77 18.06 -11.01
C ASP A 192 -16.88 17.02 -11.23
N ARG A 193 -18.08 17.53 -11.52
CA ARG A 193 -19.29 16.70 -11.67
C ARG A 193 -19.18 15.68 -12.79
N GLN A 194 -18.55 16.05 -13.90
CA GLN A 194 -18.41 15.18 -15.06
C GLN A 194 -17.51 13.99 -14.73
N LYS A 195 -16.34 14.25 -14.14
CA LYS A 195 -15.42 13.20 -13.71
C LYS A 195 -16.01 12.34 -12.59
N MET A 196 -16.70 12.97 -11.64
CA MET A 196 -17.34 12.28 -10.52
C MET A 196 -18.40 11.28 -10.99
N ILE A 197 -19.30 11.68 -11.91
CA ILE A 197 -20.31 10.75 -12.46
C ILE A 197 -19.65 9.65 -13.29
N GLY A 198 -18.65 9.96 -14.12
CA GLY A 198 -17.93 8.93 -14.88
C GLY A 198 -17.29 7.86 -13.98
N ILE A 199 -16.70 8.26 -12.85
CA ILE A 199 -16.13 7.31 -11.88
C ILE A 199 -17.23 6.54 -11.16
N PHE A 200 -18.31 7.21 -10.76
CA PHE A 200 -19.47 6.58 -10.11
C PHE A 200 -20.08 5.48 -10.98
N GLU A 201 -20.27 5.75 -12.27
CA GLU A 201 -20.77 4.78 -13.24
C GLU A 201 -19.85 3.57 -13.38
N ASN A 202 -18.54 3.81 -13.51
CA ASN A 202 -17.56 2.73 -13.58
C ASN A 202 -17.58 1.84 -12.34
N LEU A 203 -17.75 2.41 -11.13
CA LEU A 203 -17.87 1.62 -9.90
C LEU A 203 -19.06 0.65 -10.00
N LEU A 204 -20.22 1.15 -10.41
CA LEU A 204 -21.43 0.33 -10.55
C LEU A 204 -21.30 -0.74 -11.65
N GLU A 205 -20.73 -0.38 -12.80
CA GLU A 205 -20.48 -1.34 -13.90
C GLU A 205 -19.53 -2.46 -13.48
N ASN A 206 -18.56 -2.17 -12.61
CA ASN A 206 -17.64 -3.15 -12.03
C ASN A 206 -18.25 -3.97 -10.88
N GLY A 207 -19.55 -3.81 -10.60
CA GLY A 207 -20.28 -4.63 -9.63
C GLY A 207 -20.23 -4.12 -8.19
N GLU A 208 -19.80 -2.88 -7.97
CA GLU A 208 -19.79 -2.30 -6.62
C GLU A 208 -21.19 -2.08 -6.08
N ASP A 209 -21.37 -2.40 -4.80
CA ASP A 209 -22.64 -2.15 -4.12
C ASP A 209 -22.81 -0.64 -3.89
N ILE A 210 -23.96 -0.11 -4.27
CA ILE A 210 -24.28 1.31 -4.11
C ILE A 210 -24.25 1.78 -2.65
N LEU A 211 -24.58 0.91 -1.70
CA LEU A 211 -24.46 1.17 -0.27
C LEU A 211 -23.00 1.16 0.19
N ALA A 212 -22.11 0.43 -0.48
CA ALA A 212 -20.68 0.52 -0.22
C ALA A 212 -20.13 1.89 -0.67
N ILE A 213 -20.50 2.35 -1.87
CA ILE A 213 -20.19 3.70 -2.38
C ILE A 213 -20.71 4.77 -1.41
N GLN A 214 -21.97 4.67 -1.03
CA GLN A 214 -22.56 5.61 -0.08
C GLN A 214 -21.86 5.57 1.28
N SER A 215 -21.58 4.39 1.83
CA SER A 215 -20.94 4.24 3.13
C SER A 215 -19.54 4.84 3.15
N TYR A 216 -18.79 4.68 2.05
CA TYR A 216 -17.50 5.33 1.86
C TYR A 216 -17.64 6.85 1.89
N LEU A 217 -18.55 7.42 1.09
CA LEU A 217 -18.78 8.86 1.04
C LEU A 217 -19.22 9.42 2.41
N VAL A 218 -20.10 8.74 3.12
CA VAL A 218 -20.50 9.13 4.49
C VAL A 218 -19.29 9.24 5.41
N ASN A 219 -18.38 8.27 5.36
CA ASN A 219 -17.16 8.31 6.16
C ASN A 219 -16.27 9.49 5.77
N GLN A 220 -16.07 9.73 4.48
CA GLN A 220 -15.27 10.87 4.00
C GLN A 220 -15.83 12.22 4.47
N ILE A 221 -17.15 12.39 4.37
CA ILE A 221 -17.83 13.64 4.74
C ILE A 221 -17.78 13.86 6.25
N ARG A 222 -17.90 12.80 7.06
CA ARG A 222 -17.69 12.89 8.51
C ARG A 222 -16.28 13.33 8.86
N LEU A 223 -15.27 12.82 8.17
CA LEU A 223 -13.88 13.23 8.38
C LEU A 223 -13.65 14.70 7.95
N LEU A 224 -14.25 15.13 6.83
CA LEU A 224 -14.21 16.53 6.41
C LEU A 224 -14.89 17.47 7.41
N LEU A 225 -16.03 17.06 8.00
CA LEU A 225 -16.69 17.82 9.05
C LEU A 225 -15.81 17.97 10.30
N GLN A 226 -15.18 16.88 10.74
CA GLN A 226 -14.22 16.94 11.87
C GLN A 226 -13.03 17.85 11.54
N ALA A 227 -12.53 17.81 10.30
CA ALA A 227 -11.46 18.70 9.86
C ALA A 227 -11.92 20.17 9.82
N LYS A 228 -13.18 20.41 9.42
CA LYS A 228 -13.82 21.73 9.38
C LYS A 228 -14.01 22.31 10.78
N ASP A 229 -14.40 21.49 11.74
CA ASP A 229 -14.55 21.90 13.14
C ASP A 229 -13.22 22.32 13.77
N MET A 230 -12.10 21.75 13.32
CA MET A 230 -10.76 22.08 13.77
C MET A 230 -10.05 23.15 12.91
N GLU A 231 -10.75 23.75 11.94
CA GLU A 231 -10.14 24.65 10.95
C GLU A 231 -9.42 25.82 11.61
N GLU A 232 -10.05 26.51 12.56
CA GLU A 232 -9.45 27.66 13.24
C GLU A 232 -8.23 27.27 14.08
N VAL A 233 -8.25 26.07 14.69
CA VAL A 233 -7.12 25.53 15.46
C VAL A 233 -5.92 25.26 14.56
N PHE A 234 -6.16 24.63 13.41
CA PHE A 234 -5.10 24.38 12.43
C PHE A 234 -4.59 25.67 11.79
N ARG A 235 -5.48 26.64 11.53
CA ARG A 235 -5.10 27.95 10.99
C ARG A 235 -4.24 28.74 11.98
N ALA A 236 -4.60 28.75 13.26
CA ALA A 236 -3.85 29.42 14.32
C ALA A 236 -2.46 28.79 14.57
N ALA A 237 -2.33 27.48 14.35
CA ALA A 237 -1.05 26.78 14.47
C ALA A 237 -0.04 27.11 13.35
N GLY A 238 -0.51 27.71 12.25
CA GLY A 238 0.30 28.09 11.09
C GLY A 238 0.11 27.16 9.88
N GLN A 239 0.65 27.58 8.75
CA GLN A 239 0.50 26.85 7.49
C GLN A 239 1.59 25.77 7.29
N GLY A 240 1.22 24.69 6.63
CA GLY A 240 2.15 23.62 6.23
C GLY A 240 2.09 22.37 7.11
N PHE A 241 2.56 21.26 6.53
CA PHE A 241 2.44 19.94 7.12
C PHE A 241 3.14 19.77 8.49
N PRO A 242 4.36 20.31 8.75
CA PRO A 242 5.03 20.11 10.03
C PRO A 242 4.27 20.69 11.23
N LEU A 243 3.72 21.90 11.08
CA LEU A 243 2.94 22.57 12.12
C LEU A 243 1.60 21.87 12.33
N PHE A 244 0.93 21.50 11.24
CA PHE A 244 -0.27 20.67 11.29
C PHE A 244 -0.02 19.37 12.06
N LYS A 245 1.04 18.62 11.72
CA LYS A 245 1.37 17.33 12.35
C LYS A 245 1.54 17.47 13.86
N LYS A 246 2.21 18.52 14.33
CA LYS A 246 2.39 18.79 15.77
C LYS A 246 1.05 19.00 16.48
N THR A 247 0.19 19.85 15.94
CA THR A 247 -1.14 20.12 16.50
C THR A 247 -2.06 18.91 16.44
N PHE A 248 -2.02 18.17 15.33
CA PHE A 248 -2.77 16.94 15.10
C PHE A 248 -2.42 15.83 16.10
N LEU A 249 -1.12 15.63 16.39
CA LEU A 249 -0.68 14.62 17.37
C LEU A 249 -1.14 14.97 18.79
N LYS A 250 -1.06 16.25 19.19
CA LYS A 250 -1.60 16.69 20.48
C LYS A 250 -3.10 16.45 20.60
N TRP A 251 -3.85 16.70 19.52
CA TRP A 251 -5.28 16.43 19.49
C TRP A 251 -5.58 14.92 19.65
N LYS A 252 -4.78 14.06 19.01
CA LYS A 252 -4.89 12.60 19.18
C LYS A 252 -4.60 12.14 20.61
N GLU A 253 -3.58 12.70 21.26
CA GLU A 253 -3.20 12.36 22.64
C GLU A 253 -4.26 12.77 23.67
N GLY A 254 -5.03 13.83 23.39
CA GLY A 254 -6.10 14.31 24.27
C GLY A 254 -7.43 13.56 24.14
N LEU A 255 -7.50 12.50 23.34
CA LEU A 255 -8.72 11.72 23.10
C LEU A 255 -8.57 10.30 23.63
N ASP A 256 -9.52 9.90 24.48
CA ASP A 256 -9.67 8.53 24.92
C ASP A 256 -10.89 7.91 24.22
N LEU A 257 -10.64 7.19 23.12
CA LEU A 257 -11.66 6.50 22.34
C LEU A 257 -11.40 4.99 22.29
N ASP A 258 -12.50 4.24 22.31
CA ASP A 258 -12.51 2.79 22.13
C ASP A 258 -11.92 2.38 20.78
N ALA A 259 -11.24 1.24 20.75
CA ALA A 259 -10.55 0.74 19.56
C ALA A 259 -11.45 0.61 18.32
N ALA A 260 -12.73 0.28 18.53
CA ALA A 260 -13.72 0.16 17.46
C ALA A 260 -14.09 1.52 16.83
N GLU A 261 -14.04 2.59 17.62
CA GLU A 261 -14.47 3.93 17.20
C GLU A 261 -13.35 4.67 16.47
N ARG A 262 -12.09 4.44 16.84
CA ARG A 262 -10.90 5.09 16.28
C ARG A 262 -10.91 5.17 14.75
N LYS A 263 -11.39 4.14 14.06
CA LYS A 263 -11.47 4.09 12.58
C LYS A 263 -12.34 5.21 11.97
N ARG A 264 -13.25 5.83 12.72
CA ARG A 264 -14.19 6.86 12.26
C ARG A 264 -13.74 8.29 12.56
N TYR A 265 -12.66 8.45 13.32
CA TYR A 265 -12.20 9.74 13.80
C TYR A 265 -10.90 10.17 13.10
N LEU A 266 -10.86 11.44 12.69
CA LEU A 266 -9.76 12.07 11.98
C LEU A 266 -8.42 11.97 12.74
N PRO A 267 -8.33 12.14 14.07
CA PRO A 267 -7.07 12.03 14.84
C PRO A 267 -6.37 10.67 14.75
N TYR A 268 -7.11 9.61 14.41
CA TYR A 268 -6.55 8.26 14.27
C TYR A 268 -6.22 7.90 12.83
N LYS A 269 -6.43 8.82 11.88
CA LYS A 269 -5.99 8.67 10.49
C LYS A 269 -4.51 9.00 10.34
N HIS A 270 -3.92 8.56 9.23
CA HIS A 270 -2.54 8.90 8.91
C HIS A 270 -2.39 10.44 8.81
N PRO A 271 -1.37 11.06 9.43
CA PRO A 271 -1.26 12.52 9.51
C PRO A 271 -1.29 13.23 8.16
N TYR A 272 -0.66 12.64 7.13
CA TYR A 272 -0.64 13.24 5.79
C TYR A 272 -2.03 13.25 5.14
N TYR A 273 -2.78 12.17 5.30
CA TYR A 273 -4.15 12.08 4.79
C TYR A 273 -5.09 13.04 5.54
N ALA A 274 -4.96 13.15 6.86
CA ALA A 274 -5.70 14.13 7.65
C ALA A 274 -5.37 15.58 7.25
N PHE A 275 -4.12 15.85 6.85
CA PHE A 275 -3.71 17.16 6.31
C PHE A 275 -4.38 17.45 4.96
N GLN A 276 -4.45 16.48 4.05
CA GLN A 276 -5.15 16.65 2.78
C GLN A 276 -6.66 16.90 2.98
N LEU A 277 -7.28 16.20 3.94
CA LEU A 277 -8.67 16.41 4.30
C LEU A 277 -8.93 17.80 4.91
N SER A 278 -7.99 18.32 5.71
CA SER A 278 -8.13 19.69 6.25
C SER A 278 -7.98 20.77 5.19
N GLN A 279 -7.10 20.58 4.21
CA GLN A 279 -7.04 21.47 3.03
C GLN A 279 -8.31 21.38 2.18
N THR A 280 -8.88 20.18 2.07
CA THR A 280 -10.11 19.96 1.30
C THR A 280 -11.31 20.60 1.98
N SER A 281 -11.46 20.45 3.30
CA SER A 281 -12.57 21.02 4.06
C SER A 281 -12.60 22.55 4.02
N GLN A 282 -11.45 23.22 3.85
CA GLN A 282 -11.39 24.67 3.68
C GLN A 282 -12.16 25.17 2.45
N LYS A 283 -12.24 24.35 1.39
CA LYS A 283 -12.93 24.70 0.13
C LYS A 283 -14.45 24.56 0.21
N MET A 284 -14.97 23.97 1.27
CA MET A 284 -16.39 23.65 1.44
C MET A 284 -16.95 24.34 2.68
N SER A 285 -18.21 24.78 2.63
CA SER A 285 -18.84 25.32 3.84
C SER A 285 -19.29 24.18 4.76
N LYS A 286 -19.31 24.44 6.07
CA LYS A 286 -19.84 23.47 7.05
C LYS A 286 -21.31 23.12 6.74
N ARG A 287 -22.09 24.10 6.28
CA ARG A 287 -23.49 23.92 5.88
C ARG A 287 -23.62 22.91 4.73
N ASP A 288 -22.77 23.01 3.71
CA ASP A 288 -22.83 22.12 2.54
C ASP A 288 -22.42 20.69 2.92
N LEU A 289 -21.39 20.54 3.76
CA LEU A 289 -20.98 19.24 4.28
C LEU A 289 -22.10 18.56 5.10
N ILE A 290 -22.82 19.32 5.94
CA ILE A 290 -23.98 18.81 6.68
C ILE A 290 -25.10 18.42 5.72
N ALA A 291 -25.47 19.30 4.79
CA ALA A 291 -26.53 19.04 3.83
C ALA A 291 -26.25 17.78 2.97
N PHE A 292 -24.99 17.57 2.60
CA PHE A 292 -24.59 16.40 1.85
C PHE A 292 -24.61 15.13 2.72
N LEU A 293 -24.19 15.21 3.98
CA LEU A 293 -24.33 14.09 4.92
C LEU A 293 -25.80 13.71 5.14
N ASP A 294 -26.69 14.69 5.29
CA ASP A 294 -28.14 14.47 5.42
C ASP A 294 -28.72 13.80 4.17
N MET A 295 -28.28 14.21 2.98
CA MET A 295 -28.66 13.58 1.72
C MET A 295 -28.23 12.10 1.70
N LEU A 296 -26.98 11.79 2.05
CA LEU A 296 -26.47 10.42 2.09
C LEU A 296 -27.16 9.56 3.16
N ALA A 297 -27.55 10.15 4.29
CA ALA A 297 -28.30 9.47 5.34
C ALA A 297 -29.74 9.18 4.90
N GLY A 298 -30.40 10.15 4.27
CA GLY A 298 -31.73 9.96 3.68
C GLY A 298 -31.73 8.90 2.58
N PHE A 299 -30.67 8.83 1.78
CA PHE A 299 -30.47 7.78 0.80
C PHE A 299 -30.42 6.38 1.44
N ASP A 300 -29.62 6.19 2.49
CA ASP A 300 -29.51 4.91 3.21
C ASP A 300 -30.87 4.42 3.74
N VAL A 301 -31.62 5.33 4.37
CA VAL A 301 -32.97 5.03 4.88
C VAL A 301 -33.90 4.62 3.75
N ASN A 302 -33.88 5.33 2.63
CA ASN A 302 -34.74 5.03 1.49
C ASN A 302 -34.42 3.65 0.92
N VAL A 303 -33.14 3.37 0.62
CA VAL A 303 -32.72 2.08 0.05
C VAL A 303 -33.09 0.92 0.97
N LYS A 304 -32.82 1.03 2.28
CA LYS A 304 -33.14 -0.01 3.26
C LYS A 304 -34.63 -0.25 3.48
N ARG A 305 -35.47 0.74 3.20
CA ARG A 305 -36.95 0.61 3.22
C ARG A 305 -37.53 0.03 1.94
N GLY A 306 -36.70 -0.20 0.93
CA GLY A 306 -37.09 -0.79 -0.35
C GLY A 306 -37.45 0.27 -1.39
N THR A 307 -36.45 0.72 -2.16
CA THR A 307 -36.68 1.49 -3.39
C THR A 307 -36.17 0.72 -4.61
N LYS A 308 -36.81 0.92 -5.77
CA LYS A 308 -36.34 0.37 -7.05
C LYS A 308 -35.32 1.26 -7.79
N TYR A 309 -34.98 2.44 -7.24
CA TYR A 309 -34.23 3.49 -7.96
C TYR A 309 -33.02 4.02 -7.18
N GLY A 310 -32.35 3.15 -6.39
CA GLY A 310 -31.16 3.54 -5.61
C GLY A 310 -30.10 4.26 -6.44
N ARG A 311 -29.81 3.75 -7.64
CA ARG A 311 -28.86 4.38 -8.57
C ARG A 311 -29.22 5.85 -8.88
N THR A 312 -30.41 6.09 -9.41
CA THR A 312 -30.89 7.43 -9.77
C THR A 312 -30.94 8.37 -8.58
N HIS A 313 -31.32 7.88 -7.39
CA HIS A 313 -31.36 8.69 -6.19
C HIS A 313 -29.98 9.15 -5.73
N LEU A 314 -28.98 8.27 -5.77
CA LEU A 314 -27.62 8.65 -5.38
C LEU A 314 -26.99 9.59 -6.42
N GLU A 315 -27.13 9.31 -7.72
CA GLU A 315 -26.69 10.21 -8.80
C GLU A 315 -27.28 11.61 -8.65
N TYR A 316 -28.59 11.71 -8.44
CA TYR A 316 -29.26 12.99 -8.23
C TYR A 316 -28.71 13.72 -7.00
N GLY A 317 -28.46 12.99 -5.91
CA GLY A 317 -27.83 13.51 -4.71
C GLY A 317 -26.44 14.07 -4.95
N LEU A 318 -25.58 13.33 -5.67
CA LEU A 318 -24.22 13.73 -6.03
C LEU A 318 -24.20 14.96 -6.96
N LEU A 319 -25.24 15.14 -7.78
CA LEU A 319 -25.40 16.27 -8.69
C LEU A 319 -26.06 17.49 -8.08
N ARG A 320 -26.48 17.43 -6.81
CA ARG A 320 -27.09 18.58 -6.13
C ARG A 320 -26.02 19.65 -5.80
N LYS A 321 -26.45 20.91 -5.66
CA LYS A 321 -25.62 22.01 -5.19
C LYS A 321 -25.63 22.05 -3.67
#